data_AF-Q9AL31-F1
#
_entry.id   AF-Q9AL31-F1
#
_cell.length_a   1.000
_cell.length_b   1.000
_cell.length_c   1.000
_cell.angle_alpha   90.00
_cell.angle_beta   90.00
_cell.angle_gamma   90.00
#
_symmetry.space_group_name_H-M   'P 1'
#
loop_
_entity.id
_entity.type
_entity.pdbx_description
1 polymer ?
#
loop_
_entity_poly.entity_id
_entity_poly.type
_entity_poly.pdbx_seq_one_letter_code
_entity_poly.pdbx_strand_id
1 'polypeptide(L)'
;TTDRTAPIPDYKIILEGGSSSWGKVKARAKVNVPPRPPSLPADCNVKMNVKPLDPPKGVVRITAAIESIVDSTKNKLAVEADIANETKDRRISVGEGEVSVGDFTHTFSFEGSVVNMYYYRSDRVRRNVPNPIYMQGRQFHDILMKVPLDNNDLIDTWEGSRQSIGSSGAFRDWI
;
A
#
# COMPACT_ATOMS: atom_id res chain seq x y z
N THR A 1 -4.28 -19.35 37.97
CA THR A 1 -4.93 -20.10 36.88
C THR A 1 -4.92 -19.22 35.63
N THR A 2 -3.96 -19.43 34.73
CA THR A 2 -3.94 -18.71 33.44
C THR A 2 -5.02 -19.31 32.56
N ASP A 3 -6.15 -18.63 32.46
CA ASP A 3 -7.20 -18.93 31.50
C ASP A 3 -6.63 -18.71 30.09
N ARG A 4 -6.04 -19.77 29.53
CA ARG A 4 -5.56 -19.80 28.14
C ARG A 4 -6.75 -20.12 27.26
N THR A 5 -7.68 -19.18 27.15
CA THR A 5 -8.71 -19.25 26.14
C THR A 5 -8.02 -19.12 24.79
N ALA A 6 -7.95 -20.21 24.02
CA ALA A 6 -7.43 -20.18 22.66
C ALA A 6 -8.24 -19.16 21.85
N PRO A 7 -7.60 -18.32 21.02
CA PRO A 7 -8.35 -17.44 20.13
C PRO A 7 -9.21 -18.31 19.21
N ILE A 8 -10.52 -18.05 19.17
CA ILE A 8 -11.43 -18.68 18.21
C ILE A 8 -11.69 -17.63 17.13
N PRO A 9 -10.93 -17.64 16.02
CA PRO A 9 -11.25 -16.79 14.90
C PRO A 9 -12.48 -17.31 14.15
N ASP A 10 -13.25 -16.39 13.59
CA ASP A 10 -14.41 -16.67 12.74
C ASP A 10 -14.13 -16.17 11.32
N TYR A 11 -14.36 -17.03 10.31
CA TYR A 11 -14.15 -16.71 8.91
C TYR A 11 -15.36 -17.14 8.08
N LYS A 12 -15.79 -16.29 7.15
CA LYS A 12 -16.88 -16.59 6.21
C LYS A 12 -16.51 -16.14 4.80
N ILE A 13 -16.63 -17.06 3.84
CA ILE A 13 -16.44 -16.79 2.42
C ILE A 13 -17.74 -17.17 1.70
N ILE A 14 -18.30 -16.24 0.92
CA ILE A 14 -19.48 -16.47 0.07
C ILE A 14 -19.05 -16.21 -1.37
N LEU A 15 -18.96 -17.26 -2.18
CA LEU A 15 -18.56 -17.18 -3.58
C LEU A 15 -19.76 -16.93 -4.50
N GLU A 16 -19.56 -16.16 -5.54
CA GLU A 16 -20.48 -16.11 -6.68
C GLU A 16 -20.28 -17.35 -7.58
N GLY A 17 -21.31 -17.71 -8.34
CA GLY A 17 -21.25 -18.83 -9.30
C GLY A 17 -20.94 -18.40 -10.73
N GLY A 18 -20.93 -19.36 -11.66
CA GLY A 18 -20.72 -19.11 -13.09
C GLY A 18 -19.26 -18.78 -13.44
N SER A 19 -19.05 -17.78 -14.30
CA SER A 19 -17.71 -17.26 -14.66
C SER A 19 -17.22 -16.16 -13.72
N SER A 20 -18.01 -15.80 -12.70
CA SER A 20 -17.61 -14.80 -11.71
C SER A 20 -16.45 -15.31 -10.86
N SER A 21 -15.46 -14.45 -10.63
CA SER A 21 -14.38 -14.69 -9.67
C SER A 21 -14.62 -13.98 -8.34
N TRP A 22 -15.80 -13.39 -8.13
CA TRP A 22 -16.11 -12.60 -6.94
C TRP A 22 -16.45 -13.47 -5.73
N GLY A 23 -16.13 -12.95 -4.55
CA GLY A 23 -16.56 -13.51 -3.29
C GLY A 23 -16.57 -12.47 -2.18
N LYS A 24 -17.47 -12.64 -1.22
CA LYS A 24 -17.53 -11.84 0.01
C LYS A 24 -16.74 -12.54 1.10
N VAL A 25 -15.80 -11.84 1.73
CA VAL A 25 -15.00 -12.35 2.84
C VAL A 25 -15.34 -11.59 4.12
N LYS A 26 -15.50 -12.30 5.23
CA LYS A 26 -15.59 -11.75 6.58
C LYS A 26 -14.63 -12.54 7.47
N ALA A 27 -13.89 -11.83 8.33
CA ALA A 27 -12.97 -12.43 9.29
C ALA A 27 -13.05 -11.65 10.61
N ARG A 28 -13.01 -12.35 11.73
CA ARG A 28 -12.95 -11.77 13.07
C ARG A 28 -12.01 -12.59 13.95
N ALA A 29 -11.20 -11.90 14.74
CA ALA A 29 -10.35 -12.54 15.73
C ALA A 29 -10.28 -11.66 16.97
N LYS A 30 -10.21 -12.29 18.14
CA LYS A 30 -9.90 -11.64 19.41
C LYS A 30 -8.94 -12.54 20.17
N VAL A 31 -7.84 -11.97 20.65
CA VAL A 31 -6.83 -12.67 21.42
C VAL A 31 -6.45 -11.82 22.62
N ASN A 32 -6.35 -12.44 23.79
CA ASN A 32 -6.02 -11.76 25.04
C ASN A 32 -4.50 -11.85 25.30
N VAL A 33 -3.71 -11.29 24.39
CA VAL A 33 -2.25 -11.16 24.54
C VAL A 33 -1.85 -9.70 24.33
N PRO A 34 -0.80 -9.21 25.02
CA PRO A 34 -0.32 -7.85 24.80
C PRO A 34 0.18 -7.69 23.36
N PRO A 35 -0.24 -6.63 22.64
CA PRO A 35 0.31 -6.32 21.33
C PRO A 35 1.76 -5.83 21.48
N ARG A 36 2.56 -5.96 20.42
CA ARG A 36 3.99 -5.58 20.39
C ARG A 36 4.35 -4.17 19.85
N PRO A 37 3.44 -3.27 19.46
CA PRO A 37 3.83 -1.88 19.19
C PRO A 37 4.54 -1.25 20.41
N PRO A 38 5.55 -0.40 20.19
CA PRO A 38 6.29 0.27 21.28
C PRO A 38 5.43 1.30 22.04
N SER A 39 4.31 1.74 21.46
CA SER A 39 3.39 2.72 22.04
C SER A 39 1.95 2.19 21.99
N LEU A 40 1.24 2.25 23.12
CA LEU A 40 -0.14 1.76 23.29
C LEU A 40 -0.96 2.78 24.09
N PRO A 41 -2.29 2.89 23.86
CA PRO A 41 -3.10 2.12 22.92
C PRO A 41 -2.79 2.46 21.46
N ALA A 42 -3.01 1.48 20.58
CA ALA A 42 -2.79 1.60 19.14
C ALA A 42 -3.97 0.97 18.39
N ASP A 43 -4.82 1.81 17.81
CA ASP A 43 -5.99 1.41 17.04
C ASP A 43 -5.84 1.86 15.59
N CYS A 44 -6.32 1.07 14.63
CA CYS A 44 -6.23 1.39 13.22
C CYS A 44 -7.44 0.84 12.44
N ASN A 45 -8.00 1.68 11.57
CA ASN A 45 -9.02 1.32 10.60
C ASN A 45 -8.48 1.55 9.19
N VAL A 46 -8.77 0.62 8.28
CA VAL A 46 -8.40 0.71 6.87
C VAL A 46 -9.64 0.47 6.02
N LYS A 47 -9.88 1.36 5.05
CA LYS A 47 -10.93 1.21 4.03
C LYS A 47 -10.31 1.39 2.65
N MET A 48 -10.59 0.46 1.76
CA MET A 48 -10.17 0.50 0.36
C MET A 48 -11.36 0.25 -0.55
N ASN A 49 -11.49 1.03 -1.62
CA ASN A 49 -12.49 0.80 -2.66
C ASN A 49 -11.81 0.82 -4.02
N VAL A 50 -12.30 -0.01 -4.94
CA VAL A 50 -11.86 -0.02 -6.34
C VAL A 50 -13.10 0.03 -7.21
N LYS A 51 -13.13 0.94 -8.18
CA LYS A 51 -14.21 1.04 -9.17
C LYS A 51 -13.63 1.19 -10.57
N PRO A 52 -14.28 0.65 -11.61
CA PRO A 52 -13.89 0.94 -12.99
C PRO A 52 -14.08 2.44 -13.28
N LEU A 53 -13.12 3.05 -13.97
CA LEU A 53 -13.19 4.45 -14.41
C LEU A 53 -13.36 4.54 -15.93
N ASP A 54 -12.50 3.85 -16.68
CA ASP A 54 -12.56 3.73 -18.15
C ASP A 54 -12.38 2.24 -18.52
N PRO A 55 -13.46 1.44 -18.52
CA PRO A 55 -13.39 0.00 -18.80
C PRO A 55 -12.76 -0.34 -20.16
N PRO A 56 -13.04 0.37 -21.27
CA PRO A 56 -12.38 0.14 -22.55
C PRO A 56 -10.85 0.23 -22.48
N LYS A 57 -10.31 1.14 -21.66
CA LYS A 57 -8.86 1.28 -21.44
C LYS A 57 -8.33 0.50 -20.24
N GLY A 58 -9.21 -0.21 -19.52
CA GLY A 58 -8.86 -0.93 -18.31
C GLY A 58 -8.40 -0.05 -17.14
N VAL A 59 -8.80 1.23 -17.12
CA VAL A 59 -8.45 2.14 -16.02
C VAL A 59 -9.38 1.90 -14.83
N VAL A 60 -8.79 1.73 -13.66
CA VAL A 60 -9.50 1.60 -12.39
C VAL A 60 -9.14 2.75 -11.46
N ARG A 61 -10.11 3.22 -10.69
CA ARG A 61 -9.89 4.16 -9.61
C ARG A 61 -9.84 3.41 -8.29
N ILE A 62 -8.74 3.59 -7.56
CA ILE A 62 -8.56 3.07 -6.21
C ILE A 62 -8.65 4.23 -5.24
N THR A 63 -9.44 4.08 -4.18
CA THR A 63 -9.42 4.97 -3.02
C THR A 63 -9.04 4.18 -1.77
N ALA A 64 -8.15 4.73 -0.96
CA ALA A 64 -7.74 4.16 0.31
C ALA A 64 -7.79 5.24 1.41
N ALA A 65 -8.32 4.87 2.57
CA ALA A 65 -8.33 5.70 3.77
C ALA A 65 -7.84 4.85 4.95
N ILE A 66 -6.86 5.38 5.67
CA ILE A 66 -6.30 4.80 6.89
C ILE A 66 -6.48 5.83 7.99
N GLU A 67 -7.08 5.42 9.10
CA GLU A 67 -7.23 6.26 10.29
C GLU A 67 -6.70 5.46 11.49
N SER A 68 -5.80 6.07 12.27
CA SER A 68 -5.23 5.43 13.44
C SER A 68 -5.16 6.38 14.64
N ILE A 69 -5.09 5.78 15.83
CA ILE A 69 -4.78 6.47 17.07
C ILE A 69 -3.62 5.72 17.71
N VAL A 70 -2.49 6.38 17.93
CA VAL A 70 -1.31 5.81 18.58
C VAL A 70 -0.92 6.73 19.72
N ASP A 71 -0.97 6.22 20.96
CA ASP A 71 -0.69 6.99 22.17
C ASP A 71 -1.39 8.36 22.17
N SER A 72 -2.71 8.33 21.94
CA SER A 72 -3.60 9.50 21.83
C SER A 72 -3.39 10.41 20.61
N THR A 73 -2.38 10.16 19.77
CA THR A 73 -2.15 10.92 18.53
C THR A 73 -3.01 10.35 17.40
N LYS A 74 -3.87 11.18 16.82
CA LYS A 74 -4.69 10.81 15.65
C LYS A 74 -3.87 10.97 14.38
N ASN A 75 -3.89 9.95 13.52
CA ASN A 75 -3.24 9.97 12.22
C ASN A 75 -4.24 9.58 11.12
N LYS A 76 -4.08 10.18 9.94
CA LYS A 76 -4.88 9.89 8.76
C LYS A 76 -4.00 9.81 7.52
N LEU A 77 -4.30 8.88 6.63
CA LEU A 77 -3.82 8.84 5.25
C LEU A 77 -5.03 8.64 4.33
N ALA A 78 -5.20 9.52 3.35
CA ALA A 78 -6.19 9.37 2.30
C ALA A 78 -5.50 9.43 0.94
N VAL A 79 -5.81 8.49 0.04
CA VAL A 79 -5.25 8.42 -1.31
C VAL A 79 -6.35 8.09 -2.31
N GLU A 80 -6.38 8.80 -3.43
CA GLU A 80 -7.12 8.43 -4.63
C GLU A 80 -6.14 8.32 -5.80
N ALA A 81 -6.17 7.20 -6.52
CA ALA A 81 -5.29 6.96 -7.66
C ALA A 81 -5.99 6.21 -8.79
N ASP A 82 -5.70 6.64 -10.01
CA ASP A 82 -6.12 5.98 -11.23
C ASP A 82 -4.97 5.10 -11.74
N ILE A 83 -5.27 3.82 -11.99
CA ILE A 83 -4.29 2.79 -12.33
C ILE A 83 -4.70 2.10 -13.63
N ALA A 84 -3.72 1.88 -14.50
CA ALA A 84 -3.91 1.08 -15.73
C ALA A 84 -2.65 0.25 -16.04
N ASN A 85 -2.85 -0.90 -16.68
CA ASN A 85 -1.74 -1.64 -17.30
C ASN A 85 -1.52 -1.08 -18.71
N GLU A 86 -0.29 -0.70 -19.04
CA GLU A 86 0.08 -0.37 -20.42
C GLU A 86 0.52 -1.61 -21.18
N THR A 87 1.19 -2.53 -20.48
CA THR A 87 1.56 -3.84 -20.99
C THR A 87 1.34 -4.90 -19.92
N LYS A 88 1.60 -6.16 -20.23
CA LYS A 88 1.59 -7.25 -19.23
C LYS A 88 2.63 -7.07 -18.12
N ASP A 89 3.68 -6.29 -18.38
CA ASP A 89 4.84 -6.12 -17.49
C ASP A 89 4.92 -4.70 -16.89
N ARG A 90 4.26 -3.69 -17.48
CA ARG A 90 4.27 -2.28 -17.04
C ARG A 90 2.88 -1.79 -16.63
N ARG A 91 2.82 -1.17 -15.45
CA ARG A 91 1.64 -0.51 -14.89
C ARG A 91 1.94 0.95 -14.57
N ILE A 92 0.97 1.83 -14.80
CA ILE A 92 1.07 3.27 -14.48
C ILE A 92 0.02 3.64 -13.45
N SER A 93 0.33 4.69 -12.69
CA SER A 93 -0.53 5.25 -11.66
C SER A 93 -0.41 6.77 -11.65
N VAL A 94 -1.54 7.46 -11.54
CA VAL A 94 -1.60 8.91 -11.27
C VAL A 94 -2.57 9.11 -10.12
N GLY A 95 -2.18 9.87 -9.11
CA GLY A 95 -3.00 10.05 -7.93
C GLY A 95 -2.61 11.20 -7.05
N GLU A 96 -3.42 11.41 -6.02
CA GLU A 96 -3.24 12.44 -5.01
C GLU A 96 -3.67 11.92 -3.64
N GLY A 97 -3.22 12.61 -2.59
CA GLY A 97 -3.53 12.23 -1.24
C GLY A 97 -3.17 13.28 -0.20
N GLU A 98 -3.51 12.95 1.03
CA GLU A 98 -3.29 13.76 2.22
C GLU A 98 -2.83 12.86 3.37
N VAL A 99 -1.87 13.34 4.15
CA VAL A 99 -1.42 12.73 5.40
C VAL A 99 -1.59 13.74 6.52
N SER A 100 -2.11 13.30 7.66
CA SER A 100 -2.11 14.09 8.89
C SER A 100 -1.65 13.29 10.10
N VAL A 101 -0.97 13.98 11.03
CA VAL A 101 -0.45 13.48 12.30
C VAL A 101 -0.65 14.58 13.34
N GLY A 102 -1.58 14.38 14.28
CA GLY A 102 -1.92 15.43 15.25
C GLY A 102 -2.48 16.68 14.57
N ASP A 103 -1.78 17.80 14.72
CA ASP A 103 -2.10 19.10 14.10
C ASP A 103 -1.41 19.30 12.74
N PHE A 104 -0.38 18.52 12.42
CA PHE A 104 0.33 18.59 11.15
C PHE A 104 -0.44 17.87 10.04
N THR A 105 -0.54 18.50 8.86
CA THR A 105 -1.14 17.91 7.66
C THR A 105 -0.40 18.39 6.42
N HIS A 106 -0.21 17.51 5.43
CA HIS A 106 0.25 17.90 4.10
C HIS A 106 -0.43 17.08 3.00
N THR A 107 -0.45 17.63 1.80
CA THR A 107 -0.99 16.97 0.61
C THR A 107 0.13 16.59 -0.35
N PHE A 108 -0.15 15.64 -1.23
CA PHE A 108 0.78 15.22 -2.26
C PHE A 108 0.03 14.78 -3.51
N SER A 109 0.69 14.90 -4.66
CA SER A 109 0.28 14.26 -5.91
C SER A 109 1.45 13.49 -6.48
N PHE A 110 1.16 12.47 -7.27
CA PHE A 110 2.18 11.63 -7.87
C PHE A 110 1.76 11.08 -9.23
N GLU A 111 2.76 10.84 -10.04
CA GLU A 111 2.70 10.06 -11.27
C GLU A 111 3.82 9.03 -11.19
N GLY A 112 3.53 7.78 -11.54
CA GLY A 112 4.54 6.75 -11.46
C GLY A 112 4.28 5.58 -12.37
N SER A 113 5.35 4.84 -12.64
CA SER A 113 5.28 3.59 -13.36
C SER A 113 6.05 2.50 -12.66
N VAL A 114 5.51 1.29 -12.76
CA VAL A 114 6.09 0.09 -12.17
C VAL A 114 6.26 -0.94 -13.26
N VAL A 115 7.50 -1.41 -13.43
CA VAL A 115 7.84 -2.48 -14.37
C VAL A 115 8.22 -3.72 -13.59
N ASN A 116 7.50 -4.81 -13.82
CA ASN A 116 7.76 -6.09 -13.20
C ASN A 116 8.53 -7.01 -14.16
N MET A 117 9.72 -7.44 -13.75
CA MET A 117 10.58 -8.31 -14.53
C MET A 117 10.81 -9.64 -13.81
N TYR A 118 10.24 -10.72 -14.34
CA TYR A 118 10.55 -12.06 -13.87
C TYR A 118 11.91 -12.53 -14.40
N TYR A 119 12.69 -13.19 -13.55
CA TYR A 119 13.97 -13.76 -13.93
C TYR A 119 13.79 -15.12 -14.61
N TYR A 120 14.38 -15.27 -15.80
CA TYR A 120 14.63 -16.57 -16.45
C TYR A 120 13.41 -17.51 -16.54
N ARG A 121 12.24 -16.98 -16.88
CA ARG A 121 11.05 -17.81 -17.11
C ARG A 121 11.31 -18.84 -18.21
N SER A 122 10.83 -20.06 -18.00
CA SER A 122 10.98 -21.16 -18.95
C SER A 122 9.66 -21.86 -19.21
N ASP A 123 9.43 -22.18 -20.47
CA ASP A 123 8.30 -23.00 -20.91
C ASP A 123 8.32 -24.40 -20.29
N ARG A 124 9.50 -24.91 -19.91
CA ARG A 124 9.63 -26.18 -19.20
C ARG A 124 8.97 -26.13 -17.83
N VAL A 125 9.15 -25.05 -17.08
CA VAL A 125 8.50 -24.88 -15.77
C VAL A 125 6.99 -24.74 -15.97
N ARG A 126 6.58 -23.88 -16.93
CA ARG A 126 5.17 -23.59 -17.20
C ARG A 126 4.34 -24.83 -17.55
N ARG A 127 4.89 -25.77 -18.33
CA ARG A 127 4.16 -26.96 -18.78
C ARG A 127 4.20 -28.14 -17.80
N ASN A 128 5.14 -28.14 -16.85
CA ASN A 128 5.33 -29.26 -15.91
C ASN A 128 4.89 -28.95 -14.48
N VAL A 129 4.79 -27.68 -14.09
CA VAL A 129 4.36 -27.28 -12.74
C VAL A 129 2.90 -26.81 -12.79
N PRO A 130 1.93 -27.58 -12.26
CA PRO A 130 0.51 -27.27 -12.41
C PRO A 130 0.04 -26.05 -11.59
N ASN A 131 0.73 -25.72 -10.50
CA ASN A 131 0.44 -24.58 -9.65
C ASN A 131 1.74 -23.94 -9.14
N PRO A 132 2.44 -23.13 -9.96
CA PRO A 132 3.71 -22.52 -9.57
C PRO A 132 3.50 -21.47 -8.48
N ILE A 133 4.29 -21.55 -7.40
CA ILE A 133 4.20 -20.64 -6.25
C ILE A 133 5.27 -19.55 -6.32
N TYR A 134 6.54 -19.94 -6.29
CA TYR A 134 7.65 -18.99 -6.30
C TYR A 134 8.09 -18.67 -7.72
N MET A 135 8.00 -17.39 -8.09
CA MET A 135 8.49 -16.87 -9.36
C MET A 135 9.39 -15.66 -9.09
N GLN A 136 10.70 -15.84 -9.21
CA GLN A 136 11.69 -14.83 -8.89
C GLN A 136 11.64 -13.67 -9.90
N GLY A 137 11.99 -12.47 -9.44
CA GLY A 137 12.04 -11.29 -10.27
C GLY A 137 12.53 -10.05 -9.52
N ARG A 138 12.47 -8.92 -10.21
CA ARG A 138 12.67 -7.58 -9.66
C ARG A 138 11.59 -6.65 -10.21
N GLN A 139 11.23 -5.68 -9.40
CA GLN A 139 10.23 -4.68 -9.74
C GLN A 139 10.87 -3.30 -9.64
N PHE A 140 10.78 -2.53 -10.71
CA PHE A 140 11.40 -1.22 -10.84
C PHE A 140 10.32 -0.15 -10.72
N HIS A 141 10.54 0.83 -9.85
CA HIS A 141 9.65 1.96 -9.63
C HIS A 141 10.30 3.22 -10.21
N ASP A 142 9.52 3.98 -10.96
CA ASP A 142 9.84 5.33 -11.38
C ASP A 142 8.71 6.24 -10.92
N ILE A 143 9.03 7.25 -10.10
CA ILE A 143 8.07 8.04 -9.34
C ILE A 143 8.42 9.51 -9.46
N LEU A 144 7.46 10.27 -9.99
CA LEU A 144 7.42 11.72 -9.89
C LEU A 144 6.38 12.10 -8.83
N MET A 145 6.79 12.84 -7.81
CA MET A 145 5.89 13.33 -6.77
C MET A 145 5.99 14.84 -6.62
N LYS A 146 4.89 15.46 -6.20
CA LYS A 146 4.78 16.90 -5.93
C LYS A 146 4.11 17.09 -4.57
N VAL A 147 4.77 17.86 -3.70
CA VAL A 147 4.29 18.24 -2.38
C VAL A 147 4.33 19.76 -2.30
N PRO A 148 3.19 20.44 -2.05
CA PRO A 148 3.20 21.88 -1.79
C PRO A 148 4.01 22.19 -0.53
N LEU A 149 4.95 23.13 -0.60
CA LEU A 149 5.69 23.64 0.57
C LEU A 149 4.89 24.76 1.23
N ASP A 150 3.77 24.40 1.84
CA ASP A 150 2.75 25.33 2.35
C ASP A 150 2.89 25.67 3.86
N ASN A 151 3.84 25.04 4.55
CA ASN A 151 4.16 25.31 5.94
C ASN A 151 5.68 25.17 6.22
N ASN A 152 6.13 25.71 7.35
CA ASN A 152 7.55 25.77 7.70
C ASN A 152 8.17 24.39 7.91
N ASP A 153 7.44 23.43 8.49
CA ASP A 153 7.97 22.08 8.73
C ASP A 153 8.31 21.38 7.40
N LEU A 154 7.50 21.58 6.36
CA LEU A 154 7.77 21.08 5.01
C LEU A 154 8.97 21.77 4.36
N ILE A 155 9.10 23.09 4.53
CA ILE A 155 10.22 23.87 3.99
C ILE A 155 11.53 23.41 4.63
N ASP A 156 11.57 23.34 5.95
CA ASP A 156 12.75 22.91 6.72
C ASP A 156 13.16 21.48 6.34
N THR A 157 12.17 20.58 6.19
CA THR A 157 12.41 19.19 5.75
C THR A 157 12.95 19.12 4.33
N TRP A 158 12.44 19.94 3.41
CA TRP A 158 12.92 20.02 2.04
C TRP A 158 14.37 20.50 1.97
N GLU A 159 14.72 21.54 2.72
CA GLU A 159 16.08 22.08 2.77
C GLU A 159 17.07 21.06 3.33
N GLY A 160 16.72 20.40 4.44
CA GLY A 160 17.54 19.34 5.04
C GLY A 160 17.73 18.14 4.10
N SER A 161 16.68 17.73 3.39
CA SER A 161 16.73 16.65 2.40
C SER A 161 17.64 17.01 1.23
N ARG A 162 17.49 18.22 0.69
CA ARG A 162 18.33 18.72 -0.41
C ARG A 162 19.80 18.78 -0.01
N GLN A 163 20.11 19.25 1.19
CA GLN A 163 21.47 19.28 1.70
C GLN A 163 22.06 17.85 1.81
N SER A 164 21.28 16.88 2.29
CA SER A 164 21.71 15.48 2.44
C SER A 164 22.01 14.82 1.10
N ILE A 165 21.17 15.09 0.09
CA ILE A 165 21.38 14.61 -1.29
C ILE A 165 22.66 15.21 -1.89
N GLY A 166 22.92 16.50 -1.66
CA GLY A 166 24.07 17.19 -2.22
C GLY A 166 25.41 16.88 -1.54
N SER A 167 25.39 16.48 -0.27
CA SER A 167 26.59 16.36 0.57
C SER A 167 27.16 14.94 0.68
N SER A 168 26.39 13.89 0.35
CA SER A 168 26.86 12.51 0.52
C SER A 168 26.53 11.62 -0.67
N GLY A 169 27.53 10.85 -1.14
CA GLY A 169 27.31 9.76 -2.09
C GLY A 169 26.55 8.57 -1.48
N ALA A 170 26.44 8.52 -0.14
CA ALA A 170 25.79 7.47 0.63
C ALA A 170 24.29 7.67 0.83
N PHE A 171 23.73 8.85 0.51
CA PHE A 171 22.30 9.14 0.67
C PHE A 171 21.41 8.04 0.03
N ARG A 172 21.82 7.54 -1.14
CA ARG A 172 21.07 6.50 -1.88
C ARG A 172 21.14 5.10 -1.27
N ASP A 173 22.08 4.87 -0.35
CA ASP A 173 22.29 3.58 0.33
C ASP A 173 21.66 3.56 1.73
N TRP A 174 21.67 4.71 2.43
CA TRP A 174 21.15 4.81 3.80
C TRP A 174 19.66 5.12 3.91
N ILE A 175 19.04 5.64 2.84
CA ILE A 175 17.60 5.88 2.76
C ILE A 175 16.83 4.58 2.51
#